data_AF-A0A7J9H5M3-F1
#
_entry.id   AF-A0A7J9H5M3-F1
#
_cell.length_a   1.000
_cell.length_b   1.000
_cell.length_c   1.000
_cell.angle_alpha   90.00
_cell.angle_beta   90.00
_cell.angle_gamma   90.00
#
_symmetry.space_group_name_H-M   'P 1'
#
loop_
_entity.id
_entity.type
_entity.pdbx_description
1 polymer ?
#
loop_
_entity_poly.entity_id
_entity_poly.type
_entity_poly.pdbx_seq_one_letter_code
_entity_poly.pdbx_strand_id
1 'polypeptide(L)' 'MGKSSFGKVTIQIDRVVMLGAVSGEYTLLPESKTGPSRNLEIEFQWSNKECQS' A
#
# COMPACT_ATOMS: atom_id res chain seq x y z
N MET A 1 3.07 18.19 -19.64
CA MET A 1 1.92 17.56 -18.94
C MET A 1 2.49 16.50 -18.00
N GLY A 2 3.00 16.94 -16.84
CA GLY A 2 3.78 16.10 -15.94
C GLY A 2 2.88 15.27 -15.04
N LYS A 3 3.27 14.02 -14.73
CA LYS A 3 2.53 13.13 -13.82
C LYS A 3 2.43 13.78 -12.43
N SER A 4 1.31 14.42 -12.11
CA SER A 4 1.01 14.88 -10.75
C SER A 4 0.60 13.66 -9.92
N SER A 5 1.38 13.32 -8.88
CA SER A 5 0.97 12.30 -7.92
C SER A 5 -0.10 12.85 -6.99
N PHE A 6 -1.09 12.01 -6.65
CA PHE A 6 -2.17 12.39 -5.74
C PHE A 6 -1.82 12.19 -4.25
N GLY A 7 -0.70 11.53 -3.97
CA GLY A 7 -0.19 11.25 -2.64
C GLY A 7 0.67 9.98 -2.63
N LYS A 8 1.07 9.55 -1.44
CA LYS A 8 1.88 8.36 -1.16
C LYS A 8 1.26 7.59 0.00
N VAL A 9 1.32 6.26 -0.08
CA VAL A 9 1.07 5.35 1.04
C VAL A 9 2.37 4.61 1.36
N THR A 10 2.53 4.19 2.62
CA THR A 10 3.68 3.37 3.04
C THR A 10 3.16 2.05 3.57
N ILE A 11 3.67 0.95 3.02
CA ILE A 11 3.31 -0.40 3.42
C ILE A 11 4.53 -1.01 4.12
N GLN A 12 4.35 -1.50 5.35
CA GLN A 12 5.41 -2.17 6.08
C GLN A 12 5.56 -3.61 5.58
N ILE A 13 6.66 -3.87 4.87
CA ILE A 13 6.92 -5.17 4.25
C ILE A 13 7.13 -6.27 5.30
N ASP A 14 7.76 -5.97 6.44
CA ASP A 14 7.97 -6.94 7.52
C ASP A 14 6.67 -7.63 7.94
N ARG A 15 5.57 -6.85 8.03
CA ARG A 15 4.26 -7.38 8.39
C ARG A 15 3.68 -8.29 7.32
N VAL A 16 3.85 -7.95 6.05
CA VAL A 16 3.38 -8.76 4.92
C VAL A 16 4.14 -10.09 4.87
N VAL A 17 5.45 -10.05 5.03
CA VAL A 17 6.30 -11.26 5.03
C VAL A 17 5.93 -12.16 6.21
N MET A 18 5.66 -11.60 7.39
CA MET A 18 5.25 -12.37 8.56
C MET A 18 3.84 -12.98 8.44
N LEU A 19 2.88 -12.27 7.84
CA LEU A 19 1.47 -12.69 7.82
C LEU A 19 1.05 -13.39 6.52
N GLY A 20 1.85 -13.32 5.45
CA GLY A 20 1.54 -13.86 4.12
C GLY A 20 0.57 -12.99 3.30
N ALA A 21 -0.38 -12.31 3.95
CA ALA A 21 -1.25 -11.33 3.31
C ALA A 21 -1.65 -10.21 4.28
N VAL A 22 -1.81 -8.99 3.76
CA VAL A 22 -2.35 -7.85 4.48
C VAL A 22 -3.28 -7.09 3.55
N SER A 23 -4.49 -6.81 4.02
CA SER A 23 -5.43 -5.87 3.37
C SER A 23 -5.84 -4.76 4.32
N GLY A 24 -6.20 -3.61 3.77
CA GLY A 24 -6.71 -2.49 4.55
C GLY A 24 -6.81 -1.20 3.77
N GLU A 25 -7.43 -0.22 4.42
CA GLU A 25 -7.57 1.13 3.90
C GLU A 25 -6.37 2.00 4.32
N TYR A 26 -5.77 2.69 3.35
CA TYR A 26 -4.61 3.57 3.55
C TYR A 26 -4.93 4.98 3.08
N THR A 27 -4.73 5.96 3.95
CA THR A 27 -4.87 7.37 3.60
C THR A 27 -3.66 7.84 2.79
N LEU A 28 -3.92 8.51 1.66
CA LEU A 28 -2.87 9.13 0.86
C LEU A 28 -2.25 10.32 1.58
N LEU A 29 -0.93 10.32 1.67
CA LEU A 29 -0.14 11.40 2.28
C LEU A 29 0.62 12.24 1.23
N PRO A 30 0.76 13.56 1.42
CA PRO A 30 0.14 14.33 2.49
C PRO A 30 -1.38 14.36 2.33
N GLU A 31 -2.08 14.40 3.45
CA GLU A 31 -3.53 14.57 3.41
C GLU A 31 -3.87 15.84 2.64
N SER A 32 -4.97 15.78 1.89
CA SER A 32 -5.42 16.94 1.15
C SER A 32 -5.74 18.06 2.13
N LYS A 33 -5.01 19.17 2.04
CA LYS A 33 -5.28 20.37 2.87
C LYS A 33 -6.64 20.98 2.58
N THR A 34 -7.22 20.67 1.42
CA THR A 34 -8.51 21.16 0.94
C THR A 34 -9.26 20.02 0.25
N GLY A 35 -10.45 19.68 0.71
CA GLY A 35 -11.27 18.59 0.16
C GLY A 35 -11.21 17.28 0.96
N PRO A 36 -11.98 16.26 0.55
CA PRO A 36 -12.14 15.03 1.32
C PRO A 36 -10.85 14.20 1.37
N SER A 37 -10.66 13.47 2.47
CA SER A 37 -9.58 12.49 2.61
C SER A 37 -9.68 11.46 1.49
N ARG A 38 -8.52 11.13 0.91
CA ARG A 38 -8.42 10.17 -0.18
C ARG A 38 -7.81 8.91 0.37
N ASN A 39 -8.62 7.87 0.39
CA ASN A 39 -8.23 6.57 0.89
C ASN A 39 -8.08 5.59 -0.27
N LEU A 40 -7.13 4.66 -0.13
CA LEU A 40 -6.92 3.54 -1.04
C LEU A 40 -7.08 2.24 -0.25
N GLU A 41 -7.98 1.39 -0.71
CA GLU A 41 -8.01 0.00 -0.27
C GLU A 41 -6.92 -0.77 -1.01
N ILE A 42 -6.03 -1.43 -0.26
CA ILE A 42 -4.92 -2.19 -0.81
C ILE A 42 -4.90 -3.56 -0.15
N GLU A 43 -4.79 -4.59 -0.99
CA GLU A 43 -4.42 -5.94 -0.58
C GLU A 43 -3.03 -6.27 -1.13
N PHE A 44 -2.15 -6.75 -0.26
CA PHE A 44 -0.81 -7.20 -0.60
C PHE A 44 -0.64 -8.65 -0.15
N GLN A 45 -0.19 -9.49 -1.07
CA GLN A 45 0.09 -10.90 -0.83
C GLN A 45 1.57 -11.19 -1.08
N TRP A 46 2.15 -12.02 -0.23
CA TRP A 46 3.53 -12.48 -0.35
C TRP A 46 3.58 -14.01 -0.27
N SER A 47 4.43 -14.60 -1.09
CA SER A 47 4.78 -16.01 -0.99
C SER A 47 6.26 -16.19 -1.24
N ASN A 48 6.92 -16.97 -0.39
CA ASN A 48 8.24 -17.52 -0.70
C ASN A 48 8.03 -18.84 -1.41
N LYS A 49 7.78 -18.80 -2.72
CA LYS A 49 7.89 -20.03 -3.51
C LYS A 49 9.38 -20.35 -3.59
N GLU A 50 9.83 -21.29 -2.77
CA GLU A 50 11.09 -21.96 -3.08
C GLU A 50 10.94 -22.57 -4.48
N CYS A 51 11.91 -22.31 -5.36
CA CYS A 51 12.06 -23.09 -6.57
C CYS A 51 12.15 -24.55 -6.14
N GLN A 52 11.04 -25.29 -6.25
CA GLN A 52 11.03 -26.74 -6.02
C GLN A 52 11.91 -27.35 -7.11
N SER A 53 13.16 -27.65 -6.74
CA SER A 53 14.11 -28.44 -7.51
C SER A 53 13.94 -29.91 -7.21
#